data_AF-A0A918FGV5-F1
#
_entry.id   AF-A0A918FGV5-F1
#
_cell.length_a   1.000
_cell.length_b   1.000
_cell.length_c   1.000
_cell.angle_alpha   90.00
_cell.angle_beta   90.00
_cell.angle_gamma   90.00
#
_symmetry.space_group_name_H-M   'P 1'
#
loop_
_entity.id
_entity.type
_entity.pdbx_description
1 polymer ?
#
loop_
_entity_poly.entity_id
_entity_poly.type
_entity_poly.pdbx_seq_one_letter_code
_entity_poly.pdbx_strand_id
1 'polypeptide(L)'
;MSDADRDAEPFTPHRVGRVQLTAQLQRLAQLEPEQATLAVRIMFQVIKRHLELGTAVSLPDLGTLRCEGQPPRVVFRPARFLNQQLQDQLAVPFEDDGVFDTEAER
;
A
#
# COMPACT_ATOMS: atom_id res chain seq x y z
N MET A 1 16.33 -19.54 -2.98
CA MET A 1 16.82 -18.17 -3.22
C MET A 1 16.39 -17.36 -2.00
N SER A 2 17.32 -16.61 -1.40
CA SER A 2 17.17 -16.00 -0.07
C SER A 2 16.42 -14.66 -0.18
N ASP A 3 15.55 -14.35 0.80
CA ASP A 3 14.79 -13.09 0.88
C ASP A 3 15.67 -11.82 0.84
N ALA A 4 16.97 -11.96 1.11
CA ALA A 4 17.94 -10.87 1.10
C ALA A 4 18.21 -10.25 -0.29
N ASP A 5 17.94 -10.99 -1.38
CA ASP A 5 18.27 -10.53 -2.74
C ASP A 5 17.14 -9.69 -3.38
N ARG A 6 15.93 -9.68 -2.80
CA ARG A 6 14.81 -8.87 -3.31
C ARG A 6 14.87 -7.39 -2.91
N ASP A 7 15.61 -7.06 -1.87
CA ASP A 7 15.72 -5.68 -1.36
C ASP A 7 16.82 -4.85 -2.07
N ALA A 8 17.46 -5.42 -3.09
CA ALA A 8 18.51 -4.77 -3.89
C ALA A 8 17.98 -4.05 -5.15
N GLU A 9 16.69 -3.71 -5.23
CA GLU A 9 16.20 -2.92 -6.36
C GLU A 9 16.73 -1.48 -6.32
N PRO A 10 17.22 -0.94 -7.46
CA PRO A 10 17.77 0.40 -7.52
C PRO A 10 16.73 1.46 -7.14
N PHE A 11 17.21 2.49 -6.42
CA PHE A 11 16.42 3.66 -6.05
C PHE A 11 15.73 4.26 -7.27
N THR A 12 14.40 4.18 -7.30
CA THR A 12 13.54 4.91 -8.21
C THR A 12 12.85 6.03 -7.42
N PRO A 13 13.13 7.31 -7.69
CA PRO A 13 12.66 8.44 -6.87
C PRO A 13 11.13 8.62 -6.82
N HIS A 14 10.37 7.82 -7.56
CA HIS A 14 8.92 7.85 -7.60
C HIS A 14 8.26 6.57 -7.07
N ARG A 15 9.04 5.62 -6.51
CA ARG A 15 8.51 4.38 -5.94
C ARG A 15 8.67 4.37 -4.43
N VAL A 16 7.54 4.41 -3.73
CA VAL A 16 7.49 4.28 -2.28
C VAL A 16 7.41 2.79 -1.94
N GLY A 17 8.55 2.19 -1.62
CA GLY A 17 8.65 0.80 -1.14
C GLY A 17 8.61 0.71 0.39
N ARG A 18 8.68 -0.52 0.93
CA ARG A 18 8.66 -0.77 2.38
C ARG A 18 9.77 -0.03 3.13
N VAL A 19 10.98 -0.01 2.58
CA VAL A 19 12.13 0.68 3.18
C VAL A 19 11.86 2.18 3.32
N GLN A 20 11.33 2.81 2.27
CA GLN A 20 11.00 4.24 2.26
C GLN A 20 9.86 4.55 3.24
N LEU A 21 8.82 3.72 3.30
CA LEU A 21 7.72 3.85 4.27
C LEU A 21 8.21 3.75 5.71
N THR A 22 9.06 2.76 6.01
CA THR A 22 9.66 2.59 7.33
C THR A 22 10.49 3.81 7.73
N ALA A 23 11.36 4.29 6.84
CA ALA A 23 12.17 5.47 7.10
C ALA A 23 11.33 6.74 7.31
N GLN A 24 10.24 6.91 6.56
CA GLN A 24 9.30 8.01 6.76
C GLN A 24 8.56 7.91 8.09
N LEU A 25 8.03 6.73 8.42
CA LEU A 25 7.34 6.49 9.68
C LEU A 25 8.25 6.74 10.88
N GLN A 26 9.51 6.29 10.80
CA GLN A 26 10.51 6.53 11.83
C GLN A 26 10.70 8.02 12.09
N ARG A 27 10.83 8.84 11.04
CA ARG A 27 11.01 10.30 11.15
C ARG A 27 9.77 11.00 11.69
N LEU A 28 8.58 10.65 11.20
CA LEU A 28 7.33 11.32 11.55
C LEU A 28 6.89 11.00 12.99
N ALA A 29 7.05 9.74 13.40
CA ALA A 29 6.60 9.26 14.70
C ALA A 29 7.74 9.15 15.73
N GLN A 30 8.98 9.54 15.38
CA GLN A 30 10.18 9.46 16.24
C GLN A 30 10.37 8.07 16.85
N LEU A 31 10.09 7.03 16.07
CA LEU A 31 10.22 5.64 16.50
C LEU A 31 11.66 5.16 16.41
N GLU A 32 12.00 4.16 17.22
CA GLU A 32 13.21 3.39 16.99
C GLU A 32 13.10 2.60 15.66
N PRO A 33 14.21 2.34 14.94
CA PRO A 33 14.18 1.66 13.64
C PRO A 33 13.42 0.33 13.66
N GLU A 34 13.61 -0.46 14.73
CA GLU A 34 12.94 -1.76 14.90
C GLU A 34 11.42 -1.61 15.08
N GLN A 35 10.99 -0.58 15.82
CA GLN A 35 9.58 -0.28 16.05
C GLN A 35 8.89 0.17 14.76
N ALA A 36 9.53 1.05 13.99
CA ALA A 36 9.02 1.50 12.69
C ALA A 36 8.88 0.32 11.71
N THR A 37 9.90 -0.54 11.65
CA THR A 37 9.90 -1.75 10.81
C THR A 37 8.75 -2.69 11.19
N LEU A 38 8.59 -2.94 12.50
CA LEU A 38 7.53 -3.79 13.02
C LEU A 38 6.15 -3.21 12.73
N ALA A 39 5.96 -1.90 12.91
CA ALA A 39 4.69 -1.22 12.67
C ALA A 39 4.26 -1.34 11.20
N VAL A 40 5.16 -1.07 10.25
CA VAL A 40 4.88 -1.22 8.81
C VAL A 40 4.52 -2.67 8.48
N ARG A 41 5.26 -3.64 9.02
CA ARG A 41 4.98 -5.07 8.79
C ARG A 41 3.61 -5.47 9.33
N ILE A 42 3.28 -5.09 10.55
CA ILE A 42 1.98 -5.39 11.18
C ILE A 42 0.85 -4.76 10.38
N MET A 43 0.98 -3.49 9.97
CA MET A 43 -0.03 -2.79 9.19
C MET A 43 -0.42 -3.58 7.94
N PHE A 44 0.56 -3.99 7.13
CA PHE A 44 0.28 -4.78 5.91
C PHE A 44 -0.29 -6.16 6.22
N GLN A 45 0.18 -6.84 7.27
CA GLN A 45 -0.36 -8.14 7.68
C GLN A 45 -1.83 -8.04 8.12
N VAL A 46 -2.18 -7.00 8.88
CA VAL A 46 -3.56 -6.76 9.32
C VAL A 46 -4.47 -6.48 8.12
N ILE A 47 -4.04 -5.62 7.19
CA ILE A 47 -4.80 -5.33 5.95
C ILE A 47 -5.03 -6.62 5.17
N LYS A 48 -3.97 -7.38 4.89
CA LYS A 48 -4.05 -8.65 4.15
C LYS A 48 -5.02 -9.62 4.83
N ARG A 49 -4.93 -9.78 6.15
CA ARG A 49 -5.78 -10.70 6.89
C ARG A 49 -7.26 -10.35 6.80
N HIS A 50 -7.60 -9.05 6.87
CA HIS A 50 -9.00 -8.62 6.72
C HIS A 50 -9.53 -8.92 5.31
N LEU A 51 -8.72 -8.65 4.28
CA LEU A 51 -9.08 -8.92 2.89
C LEU A 51 -9.26 -10.42 2.61
N GLU A 52 -8.39 -11.27 3.15
CA GLU A 52 -8.53 -12.74 3.09
C GLU A 52 -9.83 -13.24 3.74
N LEU A 53 -10.29 -12.57 4.79
CA LEU A 53 -11.54 -12.87 5.48
C LEU A 53 -12.77 -12.24 4.79
N GLY A 54 -12.60 -11.64 3.61
CA GLY A 54 -13.68 -10.96 2.88
C GLY A 54 -14.17 -9.66 3.54
N THR A 55 -13.40 -9.11 4.48
CA THR A 55 -13.72 -7.87 5.17
C THR A 55 -13.05 -6.69 4.47
N ALA A 56 -13.84 -5.67 4.14
CA ALA A 56 -13.31 -4.43 3.57
C ALA A 56 -12.48 -3.66 4.61
N VAL A 57 -11.35 -3.09 4.20
CA VAL A 57 -10.51 -2.24 5.04
C VAL A 57 -10.69 -0.79 4.61
N SER A 58 -11.27 0.03 5.48
CA SER A 58 -11.41 1.47 5.24
C SER A 58 -10.30 2.22 5.95
N LEU A 59 -9.51 2.96 5.17
CA LEU A 59 -8.45 3.85 5.65
C LEU A 59 -8.97 5.28 5.50
N PRO A 60 -9.30 5.99 6.60
CA PRO A 60 -9.81 7.35 6.54
C PRO A 60 -8.93 8.25 5.68
N ASP A 61 -9.56 9.11 4.89
CA ASP A 61 -8.92 10.08 3.97
C ASP A 61 -8.09 9.47 2.83
N LEU A 62 -7.77 8.17 2.88
CA LEU A 62 -7.03 7.46 1.84
C LEU A 62 -7.97 6.69 0.90
N GLY A 63 -8.82 5.80 1.43
CA GLY A 63 -9.71 4.98 0.61
C GLY A 63 -10.07 3.63 1.23
N THR A 64 -10.72 2.79 0.44
CA THR A 64 -11.21 1.47 0.86
C THR A 64 -10.60 0.37 0.02
N LEU A 65 -10.10 -0.67 0.67
CA LEU A 65 -9.65 -1.91 0.06
C LEU A 65 -10.72 -2.99 0.24
N ARG A 66 -11.05 -3.73 -0.82
CA ARG A 66 -11.96 -4.87 -0.74
C ARG A 66 -11.64 -5.93 -1.79
N CYS A 67 -12.00 -7.18 -1.53
CA CYS A 67 -11.90 -8.25 -2.52
C CYS A 67 -13.16 -8.26 -3.40
N GLU A 68 -13.00 -8.27 -4.71
CA GLU A 68 -14.08 -8.31 -5.70
C GLU A 68 -13.79 -9.31 -6.83
N GLY A 69 -14.85 -9.70 -7.55
CA GLY A 69 -14.74 -10.48 -8.78
C GLY A 69 -14.52 -11.99 -8.58
N GLN A 70 -14.41 -12.69 -9.71
CA GLN A 70 -14.09 -14.12 -9.79
C GLN A 70 -13.11 -14.32 -10.96
N PRO A 71 -11.81 -14.63 -10.72
CA PRO A 71 -11.18 -14.89 -9.42
C PRO A 71 -11.12 -13.66 -8.51
N PRO A 72 -11.02 -13.83 -7.18
CA PRO A 72 -10.99 -12.72 -6.23
C PRO A 72 -9.74 -11.86 -6.45
N ARG A 73 -9.95 -10.56 -6.64
CA ARG A 73 -8.88 -9.55 -6.76
C ARG A 73 -9.07 -8.46 -5.72
N VAL A 74 -7.98 -7.88 -5.24
CA VAL A 74 -8.04 -6.73 -4.33
C VAL A 74 -8.24 -5.46 -5.15
N VAL A 75 -9.33 -4.76 -4.87
CA VAL A 75 -9.67 -3.47 -5.47
C VAL A 75 -9.44 -2.38 -4.43
N PHE A 76 -8.73 -1.33 -4.82
CA PHE A 76 -8.59 -0.11 -4.02
C PHE A 76 -9.47 0.99 -4.61
N ARG A 77 -10.34 1.55 -3.77
CA ARG A 77 -11.17 2.71 -4.09
C ARG A 77 -10.71 3.92 -3.31
N PRO A 78 -10.01 4.87 -3.94
CA PRO A 78 -9.52 6.06 -3.26
C PRO A 78 -10.66 6.92 -2.69
N ALA A 79 -10.38 7.59 -1.58
CA ALA A 79 -11.29 8.58 -1.03
C ALA A 79 -11.39 9.79 -1.98
N ARG A 80 -12.55 10.45 -2.01
CA ARG A 80 -12.80 11.61 -2.89
C ARG A 80 -11.74 12.69 -2.74
N PHE A 81 -11.30 12.96 -1.52
CA PHE A 81 -10.26 13.95 -1.23
C PHE A 81 -8.91 13.59 -1.87
N LEU A 82 -8.48 12.33 -1.74
CA LEU A 82 -7.26 11.83 -2.37
C LEU A 82 -7.34 11.92 -3.90
N ASN A 83 -8.49 11.52 -4.48
CA ASN A 83 -8.71 11.65 -5.92
C ASN A 83 -8.58 13.09 -6.41
N GLN A 84 -9.11 14.06 -5.68
CA GLN A 84 -8.99 15.49 -6.02
C GLN A 84 -7.52 15.94 -5.97
N GLN A 85 -6.80 15.61 -4.90
CA GLN A 85 -5.38 15.95 -4.79
C GLN A 85 -4.52 15.33 -5.89
N LEU A 86 -4.81 14.08 -6.29
CA LEU A 86 -4.12 13.41 -7.38
C LEU A 86 -4.44 14.04 -8.74
N GLN A 87 -5.70 14.41 -9.00
CA GLN A 87 -6.09 15.09 -10.24
C GLN A 87 -5.40 16.45 -10.37
N ASP A 88 -5.36 17.22 -9.28
CA ASP A 88 -4.73 18.55 -9.25
C ASP A 88 -3.20 18.48 -9.43
N GLN A 89 -2.55 17.41 -8.96
CA GLN A 89 -1.09 17.27 -9.02
C GLN A 89 -0.57 16.51 -10.24
N LEU A 90 -1.32 15.53 -10.75
CA LEU A 90 -0.84 14.63 -11.81
C LEU A 90 -1.37 15.01 -13.20
N ALA A 91 -2.45 15.79 -13.31
CA ALA A 91 -3.12 16.08 -14.59
C ALA A 91 -3.42 14.82 -15.45
N VAL A 92 -3.43 13.63 -14.82
CA VAL A 92 -3.80 12.36 -15.44
C VAL A 92 -5.19 12.01 -14.92
N PRO A 93 -6.17 11.75 -15.81
CA PRO A 93 -7.46 11.25 -15.37
C PRO A 93 -7.25 9.86 -14.73
N PHE A 94 -7.48 9.79 -13.42
CA PHE A 94 -7.58 8.51 -12.72
C PHE A 94 -8.92 7.88 -13.09
N GLU A 95 -8.89 6.75 -13.80
CA GLU A 95 -10.06 5.89 -13.92
C GLU A 95 -10.27 5.18 -12.57
N ASP A 96 -11.49 5.23 -12.04
CA ASP A 96 -11.88 5.09 -10.62
C ASP A 96 -11.51 3.78 -9.88
N ASP A 97 -10.89 2.79 -10.51
CA ASP A 97 -10.58 1.51 -9.88
C ASP A 97 -9.14 1.05 -10.18
N GLY A 98 -8.25 1.18 -9.20
CA GLY A 98 -6.93 0.54 -9.25
C GLY A 98 -7.06 -0.95 -8.94
N VAL A 99 -6.90 -1.81 -9.94
CA VAL A 99 -6.84 -3.27 -9.77
C VAL A 99 -5.40 -3.67 -9.48
N PHE A 100 -5.13 -4.21 -8.29
CA PHE A 100 -3.82 -4.75 -7.94
C PHE A 100 -3.85 -6.27 -8.12
N ASP A 101 -3.13 -6.78 -9.13
CA ASP A 101 -2.94 -8.21 -9.30
C ASP A 101 -1.98 -8.76 -8.23
N THR A 102 -2.49 -9.68 -7.42
CA THR A 102 -1.79 -10.29 -6.29
C THR A 102 -0.75 -11.34 -6.69
N GLU A 103 -0.49 -11.54 -7.99
CA GLU A 103 0.37 -12.62 -8.51
C GLU A 103 1.80 -12.19 -8.86
N ALA A 104 2.17 -10.92 -8.66
CA ALA A 104 3.49 -10.40 -9.06
C ALA A 104 4.63 -10.62 -8.05
N GLU A 105 4.41 -11.35 -6.94
CA GLU A 105 5.46 -11.71 -5.97
C GLU A 105 5.68 -13.24 -5.92
N ARG A 106 6.24 -13.83 -6.99
CA ARG A 106 6.82 -15.18 -6.96
C ARG A 106 8.31 -15.15 -7.18
#